data_AF-A0A961H5V2-F1
#
_entry.id   AF-A0A961H5V2-F1
#
_cell.length_a   1.000
_cell.length_b   1.000
_cell.length_c   1.000
_cell.angle_alpha   90.00
_cell.angle_beta   90.00
_cell.angle_gamma   90.00
#
_symmetry.space_group_name_H-M   'P 1'
#
loop_
_entity.id
_entity.type
_entity.pdbx_description
1 polymer ?
#
loop_
_entity_poly.entity_id
_entity_poly.type
_entity_poly.pdbx_seq_one_letter_code
_entity_poly.pdbx_strand_id
1 'polypeptide(L)'
;MASEKLTHTTVPRSKALVLIPAIVAVSLLGACTPNGPGTPATTTTSSTSTTTTTASPLPVCEVPEAPVLTLIRSNEVLTFTIADGSPIELAVIASDADPGDALYEEASTLSLAAYEGQVVRVLARSGGDCDPEVIFDATYDVRAQMPKRPGVAGTDSVAVARSSGSVVGWATGYEDFVPGADVTSNWTNNPGAALGGAGGLLPIGNGGRITLTFGTPIANGSGYDFAVFENGFFSPGTSETMLFAELAYIEVSSNGTDFVRFDSASQQPTSVGAFASQDVRLLSGLAGREPANYGSVFDLTALANKAAVRNGTVDLDHITHVRVVDIVGARDYPNAGDTYLDSFGRDIYDAHKTTGSGGYDLAGIAVLNQAPVAAE
;
A
#
# COMPACT_ATOMS: atom_id res chain seq x y z
N MET A 1 -13.52 -33.94 43.58
CA MET A 1 -12.71 -35.09 43.10
C MET A 1 -12.94 -35.17 41.60
N ALA A 2 -12.00 -35.05 40.68
CA ALA A 2 -10.54 -35.01 40.73
C ALA A 2 -10.04 -33.89 39.80
N SER A 3 -8.89 -33.33 40.14
CA SER A 3 -8.16 -32.31 39.39
C SER A 3 -7.03 -33.01 38.63
N GLU A 4 -6.95 -32.83 37.32
CA GLU A 4 -5.78 -33.22 36.53
C GLU A 4 -5.06 -31.97 36.01
N LYS A 5 -3.81 -31.84 36.48
CA LYS A 5 -2.83 -30.84 36.07
C LYS A 5 -2.25 -31.23 34.71
N LEU A 6 -2.27 -30.32 33.74
CA LEU A 6 -1.37 -30.41 32.58
C LEU A 6 -0.10 -29.61 32.86
N THR A 7 1.03 -30.31 32.88
CA THR A 7 2.37 -29.75 33.06
C THR A 7 2.96 -29.27 31.74
N HIS A 8 3.52 -28.06 31.78
CA HIS A 8 4.38 -27.46 30.75
C HIS A 8 5.56 -28.37 30.38
N THR A 9 5.83 -28.50 29.08
CA THR A 9 7.16 -28.92 28.58
C THR A 9 7.60 -27.92 27.51
N THR A 10 8.52 -27.04 27.89
CA THR A 10 9.20 -26.07 27.02
C THR A 10 10.40 -26.74 26.36
N VAL A 11 10.46 -26.72 25.02
CA VAL A 11 11.61 -27.18 24.23
C VAL A 11 12.44 -25.94 23.83
N PRO A 12 13.74 -25.85 24.18
CA PRO A 12 14.58 -24.74 23.74
C PRO A 12 15.10 -24.98 22.32
N ARG A 13 14.89 -24.00 21.42
CA ARG A 13 15.53 -23.94 20.10
C ARG A 13 16.98 -23.46 20.26
N SER A 14 17.91 -24.26 19.77
CA SER A 14 19.34 -23.97 19.71
C SER A 14 19.65 -22.86 18.69
N LYS A 15 20.32 -21.80 19.15
CA LYS A 15 20.95 -20.79 18.28
C LYS A 15 22.26 -21.35 17.72
N ALA A 16 22.36 -21.50 16.40
CA ALA A 16 23.63 -21.78 15.73
C ALA A 16 24.34 -20.44 15.45
N LEU A 17 25.52 -20.27 16.04
CA LEU A 17 26.40 -19.13 15.91
C LEU A 17 27.37 -19.39 14.74
N VAL A 18 27.29 -18.60 13.67
CA VAL A 18 28.23 -18.66 12.55
C VAL A 18 29.42 -17.76 12.87
N LEU A 19 30.61 -18.36 13.03
CA LEU A 19 31.89 -17.66 13.14
C LEU A 19 32.44 -17.39 11.72
N ILE A 20 32.83 -16.13 11.46
CA ILE A 20 33.63 -15.73 10.30
C ILE A 20 35.05 -15.39 10.81
N PRO A 21 36.15 -15.94 10.25
CA PRO A 21 37.49 -15.62 10.71
C PRO A 21 38.00 -14.33 10.05
N ALA A 22 38.58 -13.45 10.88
CA ALA A 22 39.29 -12.25 10.47
C ALA A 22 40.68 -12.59 9.90
N ILE A 23 41.03 -11.96 8.78
CA ILE A 23 42.37 -12.02 8.18
C ILE A 23 43.21 -10.85 8.70
N VAL A 24 44.37 -11.19 9.27
CA VAL A 24 45.44 -10.27 9.67
C VAL A 24 46.52 -10.29 8.59
N ALA A 25 46.97 -9.12 8.12
CA ALA A 25 48.24 -8.95 7.40
C ALA A 25 48.84 -7.58 7.75
N VAL A 26 49.73 -7.54 8.76
CA VAL A 26 51.19 -7.38 8.68
C VAL A 26 51.65 -6.03 8.07
N SER A 27 52.16 -5.19 8.97
CA SER A 27 52.94 -3.98 8.72
C SER A 27 54.36 -4.30 8.25
N LEU A 28 54.91 -3.49 7.34
CA LEU A 28 56.35 -3.39 7.10
C LEU A 28 56.78 -1.92 7.16
N LEU A 29 57.64 -1.63 8.14
CA LEU A 29 58.42 -0.41 8.29
C LEU A 29 59.58 -0.40 7.29
N GLY A 30 59.87 0.77 6.74
CA GLY A 30 61.10 1.06 6.01
C GLY A 30 61.44 2.55 6.14
N ALA A 31 62.33 2.88 7.07
CA ALA A 31 62.88 4.21 7.26
C ALA A 31 64.17 4.39 6.43
N CYS A 32 64.38 5.58 5.87
CA CYS A 32 65.71 6.13 5.55
C CYS A 32 65.65 7.67 5.48
N THR A 33 66.59 8.31 6.17
CA THR A 33 67.06 9.72 6.05
C THR A 33 68.61 9.68 6.14
N PRO A 34 69.40 10.77 6.03
CA PRO A 34 69.19 12.14 5.52
C PRO A 34 70.34 12.64 4.57
N ASN A 35 70.21 13.85 3.99
CA ASN A 35 71.17 14.99 4.08
C ASN A 35 70.89 16.09 3.01
N GLY A 36 70.96 17.37 3.44
CA GLY A 36 70.58 18.59 2.69
C GLY A 36 71.70 19.20 1.82
N PRO A 37 71.88 20.54 1.73
CA PRO A 37 70.91 21.64 1.75
C PRO A 37 70.99 22.50 0.45
N GLY A 38 69.96 23.31 0.16
CA GLY A 38 70.01 24.29 -0.93
C GLY A 38 68.89 25.32 -0.88
N THR A 39 69.20 26.51 -0.36
CA THR A 39 68.35 27.71 -0.49
C THR A 39 68.45 28.22 -1.93
N PRO A 40 67.34 28.68 -2.54
CA PRO A 40 67.28 30.11 -2.84
C PRO A 40 65.90 30.76 -2.77
N ALA A 41 65.94 32.07 -2.52
CA ALA A 41 65.04 33.13 -2.98
C ALA A 41 63.56 33.12 -2.55
N THR A 42 63.31 33.93 -1.52
CA THR A 42 62.03 34.57 -1.20
C THR A 42 61.41 35.22 -2.44
N THR A 43 60.28 34.70 -2.91
CA THR A 43 59.38 35.42 -3.81
C THR A 43 58.03 35.51 -3.13
N THR A 44 57.74 36.66 -2.55
CA THR A 44 56.45 36.98 -1.92
C THR A 44 55.42 37.13 -3.05
N THR A 45 54.75 36.05 -3.41
CA THR A 45 53.53 36.11 -4.22
C THR A 45 52.36 36.17 -3.25
N SER A 46 51.77 37.35 -3.10
CA SER A 46 50.48 37.53 -2.47
C SER A 46 49.41 36.96 -3.40
N SER A 47 49.17 35.65 -3.33
CA SER A 47 47.96 35.04 -3.86
C SER A 47 46.85 35.27 -2.84
N THR A 48 45.96 36.22 -3.13
CA THR A 48 44.67 36.29 -2.45
C THR A 48 43.87 35.06 -2.87
N SER A 49 44.04 33.96 -2.14
CA SER A 49 43.15 32.82 -2.25
C SER A 49 41.85 33.20 -1.55
N THR A 50 40.88 33.69 -2.31
CA THR A 50 39.48 33.62 -1.91
C THR A 50 39.13 32.14 -1.85
N THR A 51 39.35 31.51 -0.70
CA THR A 51 38.68 30.26 -0.34
C THR A 51 37.21 30.60 -0.18
N THR A 52 36.45 30.50 -1.27
CA THR A 52 35.02 30.23 -1.18
C THR A 52 34.91 28.86 -0.55
N THR A 53 34.75 28.83 0.77
CA THR A 53 34.35 27.60 1.48
C THR A 53 32.92 27.34 1.06
N THR A 54 32.72 26.62 -0.04
CA THR A 54 31.42 26.03 -0.34
C THR A 54 31.10 25.09 0.81
N ALA A 55 30.12 25.46 1.63
CA ALA A 55 29.60 24.58 2.67
C ALA A 55 29.24 23.23 2.03
N SER A 56 29.56 22.13 2.71
CA SER A 56 29.13 20.81 2.25
C SER A 56 27.60 20.81 2.11
N PRO A 57 27.05 20.22 1.03
CA PRO A 57 25.61 20.11 0.88
C PRO A 57 25.03 19.33 2.06
N LEU A 58 23.84 19.73 2.49
CA LEU A 58 23.12 19.03 3.55
C LEU A 58 22.83 17.58 3.11
N PRO A 59 22.73 16.63 4.05
CA PRO A 59 22.26 15.28 3.72
C PRO A 59 20.81 15.34 3.24
N VAL A 60 20.41 14.39 2.40
CA VAL A 60 19.01 14.21 1.99
C VAL A 60 18.19 13.76 3.19
N CYS A 61 17.01 14.37 3.41
CA CYS A 61 16.12 13.99 4.49
C CYS A 61 15.52 12.59 4.28
N GLU A 62 15.40 11.83 5.37
CA GLU A 62 14.41 10.76 5.43
C GLU A 62 13.01 11.35 5.30
N VAL A 63 12.11 10.63 4.62
CA VAL A 63 10.78 11.12 4.31
C VAL A 63 9.77 10.45 5.24
N PRO A 64 8.96 11.22 5.99
CA PRO A 64 7.94 10.64 6.85
C PRO A 64 6.98 9.69 6.11
N GLU A 65 6.44 8.72 6.85
CA GLU A 65 5.48 7.75 6.35
C GLU A 65 4.21 7.77 7.20
N ALA A 66 3.06 7.71 6.52
CA ALA A 66 1.73 7.56 7.09
C ALA A 66 0.81 6.83 6.08
N PRO A 67 -0.32 6.26 6.52
CA PRO A 67 -1.31 5.64 5.63
C PRO A 67 -1.89 6.64 4.63
N VAL A 68 -1.99 6.25 3.35
CA VAL A 68 -2.58 7.08 2.27
C VAL A 68 -3.82 6.40 1.70
N LEU A 69 -4.99 6.99 1.93
CA LEU A 69 -6.26 6.55 1.34
C LEU A 69 -6.94 7.72 0.63
N THR A 70 -7.33 7.53 -0.64
CA THR A 70 -8.06 8.55 -1.42
C THR A 70 -9.35 8.98 -0.71
N LEU A 71 -10.05 8.01 -0.11
CA LEU A 71 -11.24 8.22 0.72
C LEU A 71 -10.95 7.78 2.15
N ILE A 72 -11.06 8.69 3.11
CA ILE A 72 -10.73 8.40 4.51
C ILE A 72 -11.81 8.92 5.46
N ARG A 73 -11.98 8.22 6.58
CA ARG A 73 -12.94 8.61 7.60
C ARG A 73 -12.42 9.80 8.43
N SER A 74 -13.28 10.77 8.72
CA SER A 74 -12.94 11.97 9.51
C SER A 74 -12.50 11.67 10.94
N ASN A 75 -12.88 10.53 11.50
CA ASN A 75 -12.45 10.10 12.84
C ASN A 75 -11.10 9.39 12.86
N GLU A 76 -10.40 9.26 11.72
CA GLU A 76 -9.03 8.74 11.72
C GLU A 76 -8.03 9.78 12.22
N VAL A 77 -6.93 9.28 12.78
CA VAL A 77 -5.75 10.06 13.14
C VAL A 77 -4.58 9.51 12.35
N LEU A 78 -4.03 10.31 11.45
CA LEU A 78 -2.79 9.96 10.75
C LEU A 78 -1.64 10.04 11.75
N THR A 79 -0.88 8.96 11.88
CA THR A 79 0.35 8.94 12.67
C THR A 79 1.53 8.83 11.71
N PHE A 80 2.41 9.83 11.75
CA PHE A 80 3.59 9.90 10.93
C PHE A 80 4.77 9.29 11.68
N THR A 81 5.56 8.50 10.96
CA THR A 81 6.80 7.91 11.46
C THR A 81 7.94 8.23 10.51
N ILE A 82 9.17 8.27 11.04
CA ILE A 82 10.37 8.53 10.25
C ILE A 82 11.50 7.64 10.80
N ALA A 83 12.25 7.00 9.91
CA ALA A 83 13.13 5.89 10.26
C ALA A 83 14.32 6.30 11.15
N ASP A 84 14.84 7.51 10.94
CA ASP A 84 15.97 8.06 11.68
C ASP A 84 15.56 8.72 13.01
N GLY A 85 14.26 8.85 13.28
CA GLY A 85 13.71 9.49 14.48
C GLY A 85 13.82 11.01 14.49
N SER A 86 14.12 11.65 13.34
CA SER A 86 14.14 13.10 13.21
C SER A 86 12.78 13.73 13.57
N PRO A 87 12.74 15.01 13.99
CA PRO A 87 11.48 15.73 14.17
C PRO A 87 10.66 15.71 12.88
N ILE A 88 9.34 15.59 13.01
CA ILE A 88 8.42 15.63 11.88
C ILE A 88 7.71 16.99 11.91
N GLU A 89 7.64 17.62 10.75
CA GLU A 89 6.83 18.81 10.54
C GLU A 89 5.70 18.50 9.57
N LEU A 90 4.48 18.94 9.88
CA LEU A 90 3.28 18.74 9.08
C LEU A 90 2.74 20.06 8.57
N ALA A 91 2.12 20.03 7.39
CA ALA A 91 1.28 21.11 6.90
C ALA A 91 0.00 20.52 6.29
N VAL A 92 -1.11 21.25 6.43
CA VAL A 92 -2.37 20.92 5.76
C VAL A 92 -2.81 22.12 4.95
N ILE A 93 -3.00 21.92 3.66
CA ILE A 93 -3.40 22.95 2.71
C ILE A 93 -4.62 22.50 1.91
N ALA A 94 -5.25 23.43 1.20
CA ALA A 94 -6.29 23.08 0.23
C ALA A 94 -5.70 22.18 -0.87
N SER A 95 -6.49 21.24 -1.39
CA SER A 95 -5.99 20.24 -2.34
C SER A 95 -5.42 20.81 -3.64
N ASP A 96 -5.82 22.03 -4.00
CA ASP A 96 -5.39 22.77 -5.20
C ASP A 96 -4.32 23.84 -4.91
N ALA A 97 -3.89 24.00 -3.65
CA ALA A 97 -2.87 24.95 -3.27
C ALA A 97 -1.45 24.48 -3.63
N ASP A 98 -0.55 25.44 -3.83
CA ASP A 98 0.88 25.19 -4.06
C ASP A 98 1.55 24.72 -2.76
N PRO A 99 2.22 23.54 -2.75
CA PRO A 99 3.00 23.07 -1.60
C PRO A 99 4.09 24.05 -1.14
N GLY A 100 4.59 24.92 -2.02
CA GLY A 100 5.60 25.93 -1.70
C GLY A 100 5.11 26.98 -0.69
N ASP A 101 3.80 27.18 -0.57
CA ASP A 101 3.18 28.13 0.35
C ASP A 101 2.81 27.50 1.71
N ALA A 102 3.12 26.22 1.90
CA ALA A 102 2.74 25.49 3.08
C ALA A 102 3.43 26.01 4.35
N LEU A 103 2.64 26.23 5.39
CA LEU A 103 3.13 26.56 6.73
C LEU A 103 3.25 25.28 7.54
N TYR A 104 4.48 24.93 7.89
CA TYR A 104 4.82 23.72 8.61
C TYR A 104 4.83 23.94 10.12
N GLU A 105 4.30 22.98 10.87
CA GLU A 105 4.34 22.94 12.32
C GLU A 105 4.90 21.59 12.80
N GLU A 106 5.71 21.60 13.85
CA GLU A 106 6.25 20.37 14.44
C GLU A 106 5.11 19.52 15.01
N ALA A 107 4.87 18.36 14.41
CA ALA A 107 3.84 17.40 14.80
C ALA A 107 4.12 16.03 14.17
N SER A 108 3.73 14.96 14.84
CA SER A 108 3.80 13.59 14.31
C SER A 108 2.44 12.91 14.18
N THR A 109 1.36 13.65 14.48
CA THR A 109 -0.01 13.16 14.38
C THR A 109 -0.95 14.23 13.84
N LEU A 110 -1.90 13.84 13.00
CA LEU A 110 -2.94 14.71 12.46
C LEU A 110 -4.32 14.09 12.64
N SER A 111 -5.19 14.73 13.43
CA SER A 111 -6.61 14.35 13.51
C SER A 111 -7.36 14.87 12.30
N LEU A 112 -8.11 13.99 11.63
CA LEU A 112 -8.88 14.37 10.44
C LEU A 112 -10.26 14.99 10.75
N ALA A 113 -10.64 15.05 12.04
CA ALA A 113 -11.99 15.47 12.44
C ALA A 113 -12.33 16.90 12.02
N ALA A 114 -11.32 17.79 12.00
CA ALA A 114 -11.48 19.19 11.59
C ALA A 114 -11.68 19.36 10.07
N TYR A 115 -11.41 18.32 9.29
CA TYR A 115 -11.45 18.35 7.82
C TYR A 115 -12.63 17.56 7.25
N GLU A 116 -13.57 17.13 8.09
CA GLU A 116 -14.76 16.42 7.63
C GLU A 116 -15.50 17.19 6.52
N GLY A 117 -15.76 16.50 5.41
CA GLY A 117 -16.43 17.04 4.22
C GLY A 117 -15.52 17.84 3.30
N GLN A 118 -14.20 17.80 3.51
CA GLN A 118 -13.21 18.53 2.71
C GLN A 118 -12.26 17.57 2.00
N VAL A 119 -11.73 18.04 0.87
CA VAL A 119 -10.56 17.43 0.23
C VAL A 119 -9.34 18.24 0.62
N VAL A 120 -8.41 17.63 1.36
CA VAL A 120 -7.22 18.31 1.91
C VAL A 120 -5.95 17.64 1.40
N ARG A 121 -4.90 18.44 1.23
CA ARG A 121 -3.56 17.95 0.93
C ARG A 121 -2.71 18.05 2.19
N VAL A 122 -2.16 16.93 2.61
CA VAL A 122 -1.33 16.80 3.81
C VAL A 122 0.10 16.59 3.37
N LEU A 123 0.98 17.45 3.86
CA LEU A 123 2.42 17.41 3.62
C LEU A 123 3.14 17.06 4.91
N ALA A 124 4.21 16.27 4.81
CA ALA A 124 5.09 16.01 5.95
C ALA A 124 6.56 15.96 5.52
N ARG A 125 7.44 16.52 6.36
CA ARG A 125 8.89 16.53 6.13
C ARG A 125 9.67 16.35 7.43
N SER A 126 10.96 16.06 7.30
CA SER A 126 11.90 16.10 8.43
C SER A 126 12.19 17.55 8.82
N GLY A 127 12.13 17.87 10.11
CA GLY A 127 12.44 19.19 10.69
C GLY A 127 13.91 19.35 11.13
N GLY A 128 14.81 18.48 10.67
CA GLY A 128 16.24 18.51 11.00
C GLY A 128 17.11 19.29 10.00
N ASP A 129 18.43 19.31 10.24
CA ASP A 129 19.44 19.88 9.33
C ASP A 129 19.68 18.96 8.12
N CYS A 130 18.67 18.81 7.26
CA CYS A 130 18.72 18.03 6.03
C CYS A 130 17.98 18.76 4.90
N ASP A 131 18.19 18.33 3.65
CA ASP A 131 17.50 18.87 2.47
C ASP A 131 16.25 18.02 2.16
N PRO A 132 15.02 18.57 2.32
CA PRO A 132 13.78 17.85 2.07
C PRO A 132 13.42 17.89 0.58
N GLU A 133 14.32 17.44 -0.31
CA GLU A 133 14.08 17.40 -1.77
C GLU A 133 12.79 16.64 -2.11
N VAL A 134 12.49 15.58 -1.34
CA VAL A 134 11.26 14.81 -1.40
C VAL A 134 10.58 14.91 -0.05
N ILE A 135 9.27 15.18 -0.07
CA ILE A 135 8.43 15.21 1.12
C ILE A 135 7.31 14.19 0.98
N PHE A 136 6.68 13.84 2.10
CA PHE A 136 5.41 13.15 2.05
C PHE A 136 4.36 14.12 1.51
N ASP A 137 3.56 13.66 0.55
CA ASP A 137 2.52 14.45 -0.09
C ASP A 137 1.33 13.57 -0.48
N ALA A 138 0.18 13.81 0.15
CA ALA A 138 -1.02 13.04 -0.13
C ALA A 138 -2.28 13.89 -0.02
N THR A 139 -3.23 13.62 -0.92
CA THR A 139 -4.57 14.22 -0.91
C THR A 139 -5.59 13.23 -0.33
N TYR A 140 -6.42 13.71 0.57
CA TYR A 140 -7.45 12.94 1.27
C TYR A 140 -8.82 13.58 1.05
N ASP A 141 -9.77 12.82 0.54
CA ASP A 141 -11.20 13.14 0.63
C ASP A 141 -11.72 12.62 1.98
N VAL A 142 -11.87 13.56 2.92
CA VAL A 142 -12.17 13.27 4.32
C VAL A 142 -13.68 13.27 4.52
N ARG A 143 -14.25 12.12 4.87
CA ARG A 143 -15.70 11.93 4.97
C ARG A 143 -16.15 11.44 6.34
N ALA A 144 -17.34 11.87 6.75
CA ALA A 144 -17.99 11.36 7.96
C ALA A 144 -18.23 9.84 7.87
N GLN A 145 -18.54 9.35 6.67
CA GLN A 145 -18.75 7.94 6.33
C GLN A 145 -18.25 7.66 4.92
N MET A 146 -17.79 6.43 4.66
CA MET A 146 -17.50 6.01 3.29
C MET A 146 -18.80 5.89 2.48
N PRO A 147 -18.72 5.96 1.14
CA PRO A 147 -19.90 5.88 0.30
C PRO A 147 -20.76 4.64 0.55
N LYS A 148 -22.06 4.81 0.35
CA LYS A 148 -22.96 3.66 0.20
C LYS A 148 -22.54 2.85 -1.04
N ARG A 149 -23.03 1.61 -1.15
CA ARG A 149 -22.86 0.82 -2.37
C ARG A 149 -23.47 1.53 -3.60
N PRO A 150 -22.99 1.24 -4.82
CA PRO A 150 -23.57 1.75 -6.05
C PRO A 150 -25.00 1.22 -6.27
N GLY A 151 -25.76 1.88 -7.14
CA GLY A 151 -27.15 1.51 -7.47
C GLY A 151 -28.20 1.91 -6.41
N VAL A 152 -27.78 2.61 -5.36
CA VAL A 152 -28.66 3.19 -4.33
C VAL A 152 -28.97 4.65 -4.66
N ALA A 153 -30.21 5.08 -4.44
CA ALA A 153 -30.61 6.47 -4.69
C ALA A 153 -29.78 7.45 -3.84
N GLY A 154 -29.21 8.48 -4.47
CA GLY A 154 -28.37 9.47 -3.80
C GLY A 154 -27.03 8.92 -3.31
N THR A 155 -26.55 7.79 -3.84
CA THR A 155 -25.22 7.26 -3.55
C THR A 155 -24.14 8.18 -4.12
N ASP A 156 -23.07 8.38 -3.35
CA ASP A 156 -21.82 9.05 -3.70
C ASP A 156 -20.70 8.03 -4.01
N SER A 157 -21.08 6.79 -4.34
CA SER A 157 -20.15 5.72 -4.71
C SER A 157 -19.29 6.11 -5.90
N VAL A 158 -18.00 5.82 -5.77
CA VAL A 158 -16.99 5.98 -6.82
C VAL A 158 -16.74 4.68 -7.60
N ALA A 159 -17.50 3.61 -7.30
CA ALA A 159 -17.32 2.31 -7.93
C ALA A 159 -17.58 2.38 -9.44
N VAL A 160 -16.81 1.62 -10.21
CA VAL A 160 -16.94 1.57 -11.66
C VAL A 160 -17.82 0.41 -12.07
N ALA A 161 -18.89 0.69 -12.81
CA ALA A 161 -19.69 -0.36 -13.43
C ALA A 161 -18.86 -1.11 -14.49
N ARG A 162 -19.00 -2.44 -14.56
CA ARG A 162 -18.32 -3.29 -15.56
C ARG A 162 -18.55 -2.82 -16.99
N SER A 163 -19.73 -2.28 -17.27
CA SER A 163 -20.13 -1.75 -18.57
C SER A 163 -19.79 -0.26 -18.78
N SER A 164 -19.05 0.36 -17.86
CA SER A 164 -18.70 1.77 -17.95
C SER A 164 -17.84 2.04 -19.19
N GLY A 165 -18.14 3.12 -19.91
CA GLY A 165 -17.30 3.59 -21.02
C GLY A 165 -15.92 4.11 -20.59
N SER A 166 -15.68 4.27 -19.28
CA SER A 166 -14.36 4.58 -18.72
C SER A 166 -13.41 3.39 -18.71
N VAL A 167 -13.92 2.16 -18.91
CA VAL A 167 -13.06 0.97 -18.98
C VAL A 167 -12.40 0.91 -20.36
N VAL A 168 -11.07 1.03 -20.38
CA VAL A 168 -10.26 1.05 -21.61
C VAL A 168 -9.55 -0.29 -21.86
N GLY A 169 -9.50 -1.17 -20.88
CA GLY A 169 -8.84 -2.47 -20.97
C GLY A 169 -9.20 -3.39 -19.81
N TRP A 170 -8.68 -4.62 -19.88
CA TRP A 170 -8.83 -5.64 -18.85
C TRP A 170 -7.53 -6.41 -18.70
N ALA A 171 -7.34 -7.07 -17.56
CA ALA A 171 -6.26 -8.05 -17.40
C ALA A 171 -6.26 -9.07 -18.55
N THR A 172 -5.07 -9.33 -19.08
CA THR A 172 -4.86 -10.19 -20.27
C THR A 172 -4.18 -11.51 -19.95
N GLY A 173 -3.59 -11.64 -18.77
CA GLY A 173 -2.92 -12.84 -18.31
C GLY A 173 -2.91 -12.95 -16.78
N TYR A 174 -2.24 -13.98 -16.27
CA TYR A 174 -2.07 -14.21 -14.84
C TYR A 174 -0.78 -14.99 -14.57
N GLU A 175 -0.33 -14.91 -13.33
CA GLU A 175 0.78 -15.68 -12.77
C GLU A 175 0.57 -15.91 -11.27
N ASP A 176 1.42 -16.78 -10.69
CA ASP A 176 1.52 -16.99 -9.24
C ASP A 176 0.19 -17.27 -8.52
N PHE A 177 -0.73 -17.98 -9.17
CA PHE A 177 -1.97 -18.40 -8.53
C PHE A 177 -1.67 -19.45 -7.44
N VAL A 178 -1.92 -19.06 -6.20
CA VAL A 178 -1.85 -19.94 -5.03
C VAL A 178 -3.25 -20.02 -4.44
N PRO A 179 -3.99 -21.12 -4.70
CA PRO A 179 -5.34 -21.26 -4.17
C PRO A 179 -5.32 -21.41 -2.64
N GLY A 180 -6.26 -20.75 -2.00
CA GLY A 180 -6.59 -20.91 -0.59
C GLY A 180 -7.48 -22.13 -0.33
N ALA A 181 -8.00 -22.21 0.89
CA ALA A 181 -8.87 -23.31 1.31
C ALA A 181 -10.35 -23.08 0.93
N ASP A 182 -11.14 -24.14 1.09
CA ASP A 182 -12.62 -24.13 1.04
C ASP A 182 -13.27 -23.79 -0.31
N VAL A 183 -12.48 -23.87 -1.38
CA VAL A 183 -12.99 -23.91 -2.76
C VAL A 183 -13.37 -25.35 -3.10
N THR A 184 -14.63 -25.60 -3.43
CA THR A 184 -15.15 -26.93 -3.79
C THR A 184 -14.81 -27.28 -5.23
N SER A 185 -14.74 -28.58 -5.55
CA SER A 185 -14.26 -29.09 -6.85
C SER A 185 -15.11 -28.70 -8.07
N ASN A 186 -16.32 -28.17 -7.87
CA ASN A 186 -17.15 -27.63 -8.95
C ASN A 186 -16.68 -26.25 -9.43
N TRP A 187 -15.89 -25.54 -8.64
CA TRP A 187 -15.16 -24.37 -9.11
C TRP A 187 -13.91 -24.87 -9.80
N THR A 188 -13.90 -24.81 -11.13
CA THR A 188 -12.67 -25.04 -11.88
C THR A 188 -11.71 -23.94 -11.47
N ASN A 189 -10.61 -24.28 -10.77
CA ASN A 189 -9.46 -23.42 -10.47
C ASN A 189 -8.81 -22.95 -11.77
N ASN A 190 -9.54 -22.16 -12.56
CA ASN A 190 -9.21 -21.71 -13.90
C ASN A 190 -9.08 -20.19 -13.86
N PRO A 191 -7.86 -19.68 -13.65
CA PRO A 191 -7.64 -18.25 -13.59
C PRO A 191 -8.06 -17.47 -14.84
N GLY A 192 -8.16 -18.15 -15.99
CA GLY A 192 -8.66 -17.56 -17.23
C GLY A 192 -10.09 -16.99 -17.12
N ALA A 193 -10.87 -17.41 -16.13
CA ALA A 193 -12.22 -16.89 -15.89
C ALA A 193 -12.24 -15.39 -15.53
N ALA A 194 -11.19 -14.89 -14.87
CA ALA A 194 -11.08 -13.49 -14.45
C ALA A 194 -10.51 -12.55 -15.54
N LEU A 195 -10.12 -13.08 -16.70
CA LEU A 195 -9.50 -12.30 -17.77
C LEU A 195 -10.52 -11.71 -18.75
N GLY A 196 -10.12 -10.65 -19.46
CA GLY A 196 -10.85 -10.13 -20.63
C GLY A 196 -12.24 -9.56 -20.35
N GLY A 197 -12.62 -9.34 -19.08
CA GLY A 197 -13.83 -8.60 -18.71
C GLY A 197 -15.16 -9.35 -18.84
N ALA A 198 -15.14 -10.63 -19.23
CA ALA A 198 -16.34 -11.44 -19.43
C ALA A 198 -17.17 -11.67 -18.15
N GLY A 199 -16.61 -11.37 -16.97
CA GLY A 199 -17.26 -11.53 -15.68
C GLY A 199 -17.32 -12.98 -15.20
N GLY A 200 -16.41 -13.83 -15.68
CA GLY A 200 -16.19 -15.14 -15.08
C GLY A 200 -15.62 -14.99 -13.68
N LEU A 201 -15.99 -15.91 -12.80
CA LEU A 201 -15.58 -15.90 -11.40
C LEU A 201 -14.42 -16.87 -11.17
N LEU A 202 -13.41 -16.39 -10.46
CA LEU A 202 -12.33 -17.18 -9.90
C LEU A 202 -12.34 -17.04 -8.38
N PRO A 203 -12.93 -18.00 -7.64
CA PRO A 203 -12.72 -18.10 -6.20
C PRO A 203 -11.24 -18.39 -5.94
N ILE A 204 -10.56 -17.47 -5.24
CA ILE A 204 -9.15 -17.68 -4.92
C ILE A 204 -8.95 -18.49 -3.64
N GLY A 205 -9.99 -18.71 -2.84
CA GLY A 205 -9.94 -19.51 -1.61
C GLY A 205 -9.58 -18.68 -0.37
N ASN A 206 -9.97 -19.17 0.81
CA ASN A 206 -9.57 -18.58 2.09
C ASN A 206 -8.03 -18.60 2.21
N GLY A 207 -7.40 -17.42 2.25
CA GLY A 207 -5.96 -17.20 2.28
C GLY A 207 -5.26 -17.33 0.92
N GLY A 208 -6.04 -17.38 -0.16
CA GLY A 208 -5.52 -17.48 -1.52
C GLY A 208 -4.97 -16.16 -2.07
N ARG A 209 -4.22 -16.27 -3.17
CA ARG A 209 -3.74 -15.10 -3.91
C ARG A 209 -3.51 -15.41 -5.39
N ILE A 210 -3.56 -14.37 -6.21
CA ILE A 210 -3.21 -14.42 -7.63
C ILE A 210 -2.65 -13.08 -8.09
N THR A 211 -1.75 -13.10 -9.07
CA THR A 211 -1.31 -11.91 -9.79
C THR A 211 -1.93 -11.91 -11.19
N LEU A 212 -2.68 -10.87 -11.55
CA LEU A 212 -3.12 -10.65 -12.93
C LEU A 212 -2.12 -9.76 -13.66
N THR A 213 -1.91 -10.04 -14.95
CA THR A 213 -0.94 -9.36 -15.80
C THR A 213 -1.60 -8.60 -16.96
N PHE A 214 -0.95 -7.52 -17.36
CA PHE A 214 -1.48 -6.56 -18.33
C PHE A 214 -0.49 -6.40 -19.49
N GLY A 215 -0.92 -6.76 -20.70
CA GLY A 215 -0.09 -6.63 -21.91
C GLY A 215 0.20 -5.17 -22.28
N THR A 216 -0.77 -4.28 -22.03
CA THR A 216 -0.57 -2.83 -22.00
C THR A 216 -0.56 -2.40 -20.53
N PRO A 217 0.52 -1.76 -20.03
CA PRO A 217 0.59 -1.34 -18.64
C PRO A 217 -0.54 -0.37 -18.24
N ILE A 218 -0.97 -0.49 -16.98
CA ILE A 218 -1.76 0.53 -16.29
C ILE A 218 -0.81 1.69 -15.98
N ALA A 219 -1.24 2.91 -16.25
CA ALA A 219 -0.45 4.11 -16.01
C ALA A 219 -1.15 5.02 -15.01
N ASN A 220 -0.38 5.73 -14.19
CA ASN A 220 -0.92 6.71 -13.25
C ASN A 220 -1.49 7.92 -14.00
N GLY A 221 -2.80 8.05 -13.98
CA GLY A 221 -3.54 9.12 -14.61
C GLY A 221 -4.19 10.05 -13.60
N SER A 222 -5.14 10.84 -14.09
CA SER A 222 -5.99 11.64 -13.19
C SER A 222 -7.09 10.75 -12.60
N GLY A 223 -7.16 10.71 -11.27
CA GLY A 223 -8.14 9.92 -10.54
C GLY A 223 -7.83 8.42 -10.58
N TYR A 224 -8.87 7.59 -10.53
CA TYR A 224 -8.69 6.13 -10.45
C TYR A 224 -8.17 5.53 -11.76
N ASP A 225 -7.21 4.60 -11.64
CA ASP A 225 -6.50 4.00 -12.77
C ASP A 225 -6.97 2.59 -13.11
N PHE A 226 -7.51 1.87 -12.13
CA PHE A 226 -8.06 0.54 -12.33
C PHE A 226 -9.15 0.20 -11.31
N ALA A 227 -9.92 -0.85 -11.60
CA ALA A 227 -10.97 -1.34 -10.73
C ALA A 227 -10.94 -2.87 -10.62
N VAL A 228 -11.05 -3.39 -9.39
CA VAL A 228 -11.05 -4.82 -9.09
C VAL A 228 -12.48 -5.28 -8.79
N PHE A 229 -12.95 -6.28 -9.52
CA PHE A 229 -14.32 -6.77 -9.44
C PHE A 229 -14.41 -8.04 -8.62
N GLU A 230 -15.46 -8.07 -7.82
CA GLU A 230 -15.88 -9.18 -6.96
C GLU A 230 -17.35 -9.53 -7.33
N ASN A 231 -17.95 -10.52 -6.68
CA ASN A 231 -19.32 -10.96 -6.92
C ASN A 231 -20.32 -10.56 -5.81
N GLY A 232 -19.98 -9.59 -4.97
CA GLY A 232 -20.69 -9.23 -3.74
C GLY A 232 -22.19 -9.04 -3.95
N PHE A 233 -22.96 -9.44 -2.96
CA PHE A 233 -24.42 -9.40 -3.08
C PHE A 233 -25.09 -8.98 -1.78
N PHE A 234 -26.36 -8.62 -1.89
CA PHE A 234 -27.15 -8.21 -0.75
C PHE A 234 -28.07 -9.33 -0.29
N SER A 235 -28.19 -9.46 1.02
CA SER A 235 -29.23 -10.29 1.60
C SER A 235 -30.57 -9.56 1.52
N PRO A 236 -31.68 -10.22 1.12
CA PRO A 236 -32.99 -9.60 1.14
C PRO A 236 -33.34 -9.03 2.53
N GLY A 237 -33.86 -7.80 2.56
CA GLY A 237 -34.25 -7.14 3.82
C GLY A 237 -33.11 -6.41 4.56
N THR A 238 -31.89 -6.38 4.03
CA THR A 238 -30.81 -5.56 4.59
C THR A 238 -30.86 -4.11 4.11
N SER A 239 -30.24 -3.22 4.89
CA SER A 239 -30.05 -1.81 4.51
C SER A 239 -29.25 -1.66 3.22
N GLU A 240 -29.39 -0.51 2.57
CA GLU A 240 -28.63 -0.07 1.39
C GLU A 240 -27.10 -0.02 1.60
N THR A 241 -26.64 -0.20 2.84
CA THR A 241 -25.25 -0.11 3.26
C THR A 241 -24.64 -1.48 3.56
N MET A 242 -25.47 -2.52 3.60
CA MET A 242 -25.04 -3.88 3.94
C MET A 242 -24.78 -4.69 2.67
N LEU A 243 -23.64 -5.36 2.64
CA LEU A 243 -23.24 -6.25 1.55
C LEU A 243 -22.63 -7.52 2.15
N PHE A 244 -22.95 -8.70 1.61
CA PHE A 244 -22.04 -9.82 1.71
C PHE A 244 -20.85 -9.49 0.80
N ALA A 245 -19.80 -8.98 1.45
CA ALA A 245 -18.53 -8.62 0.87
C ALA A 245 -17.54 -9.73 1.19
N GLU A 246 -16.66 -10.02 0.24
CA GLU A 246 -15.45 -10.81 0.46
C GLU A 246 -14.28 -9.89 0.10
N LEU A 247 -13.31 -9.73 1.00
CA LEU A 247 -12.34 -8.65 0.96
C LEU A 247 -10.97 -9.12 0.52
N ALA A 248 -10.24 -8.25 -0.18
CA ALA A 248 -8.87 -8.50 -0.56
C ALA A 248 -7.98 -7.26 -0.45
N TYR A 249 -6.71 -7.47 -0.11
CA TYR A 249 -5.66 -6.49 -0.35
C TYR A 249 -5.30 -6.46 -1.83
N ILE A 250 -4.95 -5.27 -2.30
CA ILE A 250 -4.43 -5.04 -3.65
C ILE A 250 -2.99 -4.56 -3.59
N GLU A 251 -2.14 -5.19 -4.38
CA GLU A 251 -0.75 -4.82 -4.56
C GLU A 251 -0.46 -4.64 -6.05
N VAL A 252 0.47 -3.76 -6.39
CA VAL A 252 0.86 -3.49 -7.77
C VAL A 252 2.37 -3.56 -7.95
N SER A 253 2.79 -3.90 -9.16
CA SER A 253 4.20 -3.96 -9.54
C SER A 253 4.40 -3.60 -11.02
N SER A 254 5.51 -2.94 -11.31
CA SER A 254 5.98 -2.67 -12.68
C SER A 254 6.94 -3.74 -13.20
N ASN A 255 7.47 -4.61 -12.34
CA ASN A 255 8.51 -5.58 -12.67
C ASN A 255 8.17 -7.05 -12.32
N GLY A 256 7.03 -7.28 -11.66
CA GLY A 256 6.56 -8.62 -11.28
C GLY A 256 7.23 -9.20 -10.04
N THR A 257 8.16 -8.48 -9.41
CA THR A 257 8.89 -8.95 -8.21
C THR A 257 8.68 -8.06 -7.00
N ASP A 258 8.75 -6.75 -7.19
CA ASP A 258 8.62 -5.75 -6.14
C ASP A 258 7.20 -5.21 -6.14
N PHE A 259 6.45 -5.56 -5.09
CA PHE A 259 5.05 -5.18 -4.95
C PHE A 259 4.89 -4.11 -3.87
N VAL A 260 4.09 -3.09 -4.19
CA VAL A 260 3.61 -2.11 -3.22
C VAL A 260 2.12 -2.30 -3.00
N ARG A 261 1.70 -2.28 -1.74
CA ARG A 261 0.31 -2.48 -1.32
C ARG A 261 -0.39 -1.14 -1.11
N PHE A 262 -1.64 -1.06 -1.55
CA PHE A 262 -2.54 0.04 -1.19
C PHE A 262 -2.85 0.04 0.29
N ASP A 263 -2.85 1.23 0.91
CA ASP A 263 -3.27 1.32 2.30
C ASP A 263 -4.77 1.08 2.45
N SER A 264 -5.15 0.49 3.57
CA SER A 264 -6.53 0.13 3.87
C SER A 264 -6.95 0.60 5.25
N ALA A 265 -8.27 0.73 5.43
CA ALA A 265 -8.89 1.05 6.71
C ALA A 265 -10.14 0.21 6.92
N SER A 266 -10.23 -0.47 8.06
CA SER A 266 -11.43 -1.17 8.51
C SER A 266 -11.85 -0.68 9.90
N GLN A 267 -13.05 -0.13 9.97
CA GLN A 267 -13.71 0.27 11.22
C GLN A 267 -14.74 -0.77 11.68
N GLN A 268 -14.78 -1.94 11.05
CA GLN A 268 -15.63 -3.05 11.46
C GLN A 268 -15.15 -3.54 12.84
N PRO A 269 -15.95 -3.40 13.92
CA PRO A 269 -15.44 -3.59 15.28
C PRO A 269 -15.43 -5.05 15.73
N THR A 270 -16.14 -5.93 15.01
CA THR A 270 -16.38 -7.33 15.40
C THR A 270 -16.36 -8.25 14.20
N SER A 271 -16.04 -9.52 14.44
CA SER A 271 -16.13 -10.60 13.45
C SER A 271 -17.46 -10.61 12.70
N VAL A 272 -17.40 -10.89 11.40
CA VAL A 272 -18.56 -11.06 10.53
C VAL A 272 -18.80 -12.55 10.35
N GLY A 273 -20.03 -13.01 10.62
CA GLY A 273 -20.37 -14.43 10.51
C GLY A 273 -20.31 -14.94 9.08
N ALA A 274 -20.25 -16.27 8.93
CA ALA A 274 -20.28 -16.93 7.64
C ALA A 274 -21.47 -16.47 6.79
N PHE A 275 -21.21 -16.05 5.55
CA PHE A 275 -22.23 -15.58 4.61
C PHE A 275 -23.05 -14.37 5.11
N ALA A 276 -22.60 -13.69 6.16
CA ALA A 276 -23.29 -12.53 6.71
C ALA A 276 -22.88 -11.25 5.97
N SER A 277 -23.82 -10.31 5.86
CA SER A 277 -23.51 -8.98 5.33
C SER A 277 -22.87 -8.09 6.39
N GLN A 278 -22.02 -7.17 5.95
CA GLN A 278 -21.40 -6.11 6.76
C GLN A 278 -21.63 -4.72 6.14
N ASP A 279 -21.46 -3.67 6.95
CA ASP A 279 -21.64 -2.29 6.51
C ASP A 279 -20.42 -1.80 5.73
N VAL A 280 -20.55 -1.65 4.41
CA VAL A 280 -19.44 -1.29 3.53
C VAL A 280 -18.92 0.14 3.75
N ARG A 281 -19.64 0.96 4.53
CA ARG A 281 -19.21 2.32 4.88
C ARG A 281 -18.10 2.35 5.94
N LEU A 282 -17.76 1.18 6.49
CA LEU A 282 -16.69 0.96 7.46
C LEU A 282 -15.37 0.52 6.79
N LEU A 283 -15.36 0.38 5.46
CA LEU A 283 -14.25 -0.19 4.70
C LEU A 283 -13.73 0.82 3.67
N SER A 284 -12.40 0.99 3.60
CA SER A 284 -11.73 1.79 2.58
C SER A 284 -10.41 1.14 2.16
N GLY A 285 -9.98 1.39 0.92
CA GLY A 285 -8.72 0.87 0.37
C GLY A 285 -8.66 -0.66 0.18
N LEU A 286 -9.81 -1.32 0.18
CA LEU A 286 -9.95 -2.77 -0.01
C LEU A 286 -10.81 -3.07 -1.24
N ALA A 287 -10.49 -4.16 -1.93
CA ALA A 287 -11.36 -4.69 -2.97
C ALA A 287 -12.51 -5.50 -2.35
N GLY A 288 -13.64 -5.61 -3.08
CA GLY A 288 -14.79 -6.45 -2.67
C GLY A 288 -15.83 -5.78 -1.80
N ARG A 289 -15.69 -4.48 -1.53
CA ARG A 289 -16.73 -3.70 -0.84
C ARG A 289 -17.92 -3.29 -1.75
N GLU A 290 -17.94 -3.77 -3.00
CA GLU A 290 -18.91 -3.38 -4.02
C GLU A 290 -19.72 -4.60 -4.51
N PRO A 291 -20.99 -4.42 -4.91
CA PRO A 291 -21.80 -5.52 -5.42
C PRO A 291 -21.33 -5.99 -6.80
N ALA A 292 -21.75 -7.19 -7.20
CA ALA A 292 -21.50 -7.77 -8.51
C ALA A 292 -21.75 -6.77 -9.64
N ASN A 293 -20.84 -6.77 -10.62
CA ASN A 293 -20.76 -5.83 -11.74
C ASN A 293 -20.29 -4.41 -11.41
N TYR A 294 -19.89 -4.13 -10.16
CA TYR A 294 -19.19 -2.92 -9.79
C TYR A 294 -17.81 -3.24 -9.21
N GLY A 295 -16.80 -2.52 -9.65
CA GLY A 295 -15.42 -2.70 -9.22
C GLY A 295 -15.03 -1.67 -8.16
N SER A 296 -14.30 -2.13 -7.15
CA SER A 296 -13.60 -1.24 -6.21
C SER A 296 -12.45 -0.57 -6.93
N VAL A 297 -12.39 0.76 -6.87
CA VAL A 297 -11.44 1.59 -7.64
C VAL A 297 -10.17 1.89 -6.87
N PHE A 298 -9.06 2.00 -7.60
CA PHE A 298 -7.73 2.26 -7.06
C PHE A 298 -7.02 3.33 -7.90
N ASP A 299 -6.43 4.32 -7.22
CA ASP A 299 -5.70 5.46 -7.78
C ASP A 299 -4.21 5.29 -7.42
N LEU A 300 -3.37 5.04 -8.41
CA LEU A 300 -1.95 4.76 -8.24
C LEU A 300 -1.20 5.92 -7.57
N THR A 301 -1.68 7.15 -7.68
CA THR A 301 -1.07 8.32 -7.00
C THR A 301 -1.06 8.12 -5.47
N ALA A 302 -1.99 7.34 -4.90
CA ALA A 302 -1.99 7.00 -3.47
C ALA A 302 -0.72 6.24 -3.03
N LEU A 303 0.03 5.64 -3.97
CA LEU A 303 1.26 4.90 -3.70
C LEU A 303 2.52 5.76 -3.81
N ALA A 304 2.42 7.03 -4.22
CA ALA A 304 3.58 7.91 -4.47
C ALA A 304 4.54 8.01 -3.27
N ASN A 305 4.00 7.92 -2.04
CA ASN A 305 4.78 8.00 -0.81
C ASN A 305 5.48 6.69 -0.41
N LYS A 306 5.19 5.56 -1.08
CA LYS A 306 5.85 4.28 -0.75
C LYS A 306 7.32 4.34 -1.13
N ALA A 307 8.21 3.86 -0.26
CA ALA A 307 9.66 3.92 -0.47
C ALA A 307 10.11 3.33 -1.82
N ALA A 308 9.52 2.20 -2.24
CA ALA A 308 9.82 1.57 -3.53
C ALA A 308 9.37 2.40 -4.75
N VAL A 309 8.39 3.29 -4.59
CA VAL A 309 7.99 4.24 -5.64
C VAL A 309 8.94 5.44 -5.64
N ARG A 310 9.20 6.04 -4.47
CA ARG A 310 10.11 7.19 -4.32
C ARG A 310 11.53 6.90 -4.86
N ASN A 311 12.01 5.68 -4.69
CA ASN A 311 13.33 5.27 -5.17
C ASN A 311 13.34 4.69 -6.60
N GLY A 312 12.19 4.68 -7.29
CA GLY A 312 12.06 4.21 -8.67
C GLY A 312 12.09 2.70 -8.87
N THR A 313 12.01 1.90 -7.80
CA THR A 313 11.92 0.42 -7.90
C THR A 313 10.58 0.01 -8.53
N VAL A 314 9.50 0.69 -8.15
CA VAL A 314 8.16 0.54 -8.74
C VAL A 314 7.82 1.80 -9.52
N ASP A 315 7.52 1.63 -10.80
CA ASP A 315 7.14 2.69 -11.72
C ASP A 315 5.62 2.71 -11.88
N LEU A 316 4.96 3.75 -11.34
CA LEU A 316 3.51 3.88 -11.37
C LEU A 316 2.97 4.17 -12.78
N ASP A 317 3.80 4.63 -13.72
CA ASP A 317 3.41 4.83 -15.11
C ASP A 317 3.52 3.56 -15.96
N HIS A 318 4.00 2.46 -15.35
CA HIS A 318 4.26 1.19 -16.03
C HIS A 318 3.85 -0.03 -15.20
N ILE A 319 2.68 0.01 -14.55
CA ILE A 319 2.18 -1.11 -13.76
C ILE A 319 1.71 -2.25 -14.69
N THR A 320 2.40 -3.38 -14.59
CA THR A 320 2.17 -4.57 -15.43
C THR A 320 1.54 -5.72 -14.66
N HIS A 321 1.52 -5.63 -13.33
CA HIS A 321 1.05 -6.68 -12.43
C HIS A 321 0.16 -6.08 -11.34
N VAL A 322 -0.99 -6.72 -11.10
CA VAL A 322 -1.86 -6.45 -9.95
C VAL A 322 -2.08 -7.75 -9.20
N ARG A 323 -1.63 -7.81 -7.95
CA ARG A 323 -1.84 -8.96 -7.07
C ARG A 323 -3.04 -8.74 -6.16
N VAL A 324 -3.89 -9.75 -6.10
CA VAL A 324 -5.05 -9.86 -5.22
C VAL A 324 -4.73 -10.87 -4.14
N VAL A 325 -4.86 -10.47 -2.88
CA VAL A 325 -4.59 -11.32 -1.71
C VAL A 325 -5.83 -11.35 -0.83
N ASP A 326 -6.41 -12.54 -0.67
CA ASP A 326 -7.60 -12.77 0.16
C ASP A 326 -7.39 -12.34 1.61
N ILE A 327 -8.45 -11.78 2.22
CA ILE A 327 -8.53 -11.49 3.64
C ILE A 327 -9.53 -12.45 4.27
N VAL A 328 -9.04 -13.45 5.01
CA VAL A 328 -9.90 -14.48 5.60
C VAL A 328 -10.84 -13.93 6.68
N GLY A 329 -10.48 -12.82 7.32
CA GLY A 329 -11.34 -12.15 8.30
C GLY A 329 -11.41 -12.79 9.69
N ALA A 330 -10.58 -13.81 9.96
CA ALA A 330 -10.55 -14.50 11.26
C ALA A 330 -9.12 -14.86 11.70
N ARG A 331 -8.72 -14.31 12.85
CA ARG A 331 -7.37 -14.46 13.43
C ARG A 331 -7.00 -15.91 13.77
N ASP A 332 -7.98 -16.72 14.14
CA ASP A 332 -7.77 -18.10 14.59
C ASP A 332 -7.92 -19.13 13.46
N TYR A 333 -7.98 -18.69 12.19
CA TYR A 333 -8.14 -19.60 11.07
C TYR A 333 -6.85 -20.43 10.87
N PRO A 334 -6.92 -21.77 11.04
CA PRO A 334 -5.74 -22.61 11.00
C PRO A 334 -5.19 -22.61 9.58
N ASN A 335 -4.00 -22.03 9.42
CA ASN A 335 -3.11 -22.00 8.23
C ASN A 335 -2.74 -20.58 7.73
N ALA A 336 -3.32 -19.51 8.27
CA ALA A 336 -2.79 -18.17 8.06
C ALA A 336 -2.04 -17.75 9.34
N GLY A 337 -0.72 -17.84 9.33
CA GLY A 337 0.11 -17.20 10.37
C GLY A 337 0.04 -15.67 10.36
N ASP A 338 -0.89 -15.11 9.56
CA ASP A 338 -0.99 -13.71 9.20
C ASP A 338 -2.12 -13.06 9.98
N THR A 339 -1.81 -11.98 10.67
CA THR A 339 -2.79 -11.01 11.13
C THR A 339 -3.18 -10.13 9.95
N TYR A 340 -4.45 -10.19 9.54
CA TYR A 340 -5.00 -9.31 8.51
C TYR A 340 -5.26 -7.93 9.13
N LEU A 341 -4.26 -7.05 9.06
CA LEU A 341 -4.32 -5.72 9.63
C LEU A 341 -4.56 -4.66 8.56
N ASP A 342 -5.31 -3.63 8.90
CA ASP A 342 -5.37 -2.41 8.10
C ASP A 342 -4.12 -1.52 8.37
N SER A 343 -3.99 -0.42 7.63
CA SER A 343 -2.82 0.47 7.75
C SER A 343 -2.79 1.27 9.06
N PHE A 344 -3.83 1.17 9.90
CA PHE A 344 -3.90 1.73 11.24
C PHE A 344 -3.65 0.68 12.34
N GLY A 345 -3.32 -0.56 11.96
CA GLY A 345 -3.03 -1.66 12.87
C GLY A 345 -4.27 -2.33 13.47
N ARG A 346 -5.45 -2.13 12.89
CA ARG A 346 -6.71 -2.78 13.32
C ARG A 346 -6.92 -4.09 12.57
N ASP A 347 -7.53 -5.07 13.22
CA ASP A 347 -7.97 -6.30 12.55
C ASP A 347 -9.01 -5.97 11.47
N ILE A 348 -8.84 -6.55 10.28
CA ILE A 348 -9.84 -6.54 9.22
C ILE A 348 -10.70 -7.79 9.37
N TYR A 349 -11.98 -7.57 9.65
CA TYR A 349 -12.97 -8.64 9.65
C TYR A 349 -13.64 -8.73 8.29
N ASP A 350 -13.61 -9.94 7.74
CA ASP A 350 -14.35 -10.33 6.55
C ASP A 350 -15.38 -11.42 6.93
N ALA A 351 -16.34 -11.69 6.05
CA ALA A 351 -17.35 -12.71 6.28
C ALA A 351 -16.68 -14.09 6.42
N HIS A 352 -16.73 -14.67 7.62
CA HIS A 352 -15.99 -15.90 7.91
C HIS A 352 -16.81 -16.92 8.73
N LYS A 353 -16.79 -18.22 8.41
CA LYS A 353 -16.05 -18.92 7.34
C LYS A 353 -16.90 -19.10 6.08
N THR A 354 -16.43 -18.63 4.93
CA THR A 354 -17.05 -18.94 3.62
C THR A 354 -16.54 -20.26 3.07
N THR A 355 -17.41 -20.99 2.35
CA THR A 355 -17.14 -22.32 1.78
C THR A 355 -17.89 -22.48 0.46
N GLY A 356 -17.43 -23.38 -0.41
CA GLY A 356 -17.96 -23.48 -1.77
C GLY A 356 -17.09 -22.64 -2.68
N SER A 357 -17.38 -21.35 -2.76
CA SER A 357 -16.47 -20.32 -3.29
C SER A 357 -15.81 -19.58 -2.12
N GLY A 358 -15.01 -20.29 -1.31
CA GLY A 358 -14.40 -19.66 -0.13
C GLY A 358 -13.47 -18.50 -0.50
N GLY A 359 -13.41 -17.48 0.35
CA GLY A 359 -12.61 -16.27 0.14
C GLY A 359 -13.04 -15.44 -1.07
N TYR A 360 -12.17 -14.53 -1.49
CA TYR A 360 -12.44 -13.55 -2.55
C TYR A 360 -12.77 -14.18 -3.92
N ASP A 361 -13.94 -13.84 -4.47
CA ASP A 361 -14.41 -14.29 -5.78
C ASP A 361 -14.04 -13.30 -6.89
N LEU A 362 -12.79 -13.38 -7.37
CA LEU A 362 -12.25 -12.48 -8.37
C LEU A 362 -13.04 -12.56 -9.69
N ALA A 363 -13.66 -11.45 -10.08
CA ALA A 363 -14.44 -11.31 -11.31
C ALA A 363 -13.71 -10.47 -12.40
N GLY A 364 -12.43 -10.16 -12.17
CA GLY A 364 -11.55 -9.48 -13.12
C GLY A 364 -11.11 -8.10 -12.68
N ILE A 365 -10.14 -7.55 -13.42
CA ILE A 365 -9.56 -6.23 -13.16
C ILE A 365 -9.65 -5.40 -14.44
N ALA A 366 -10.37 -4.28 -14.36
CA ALA A 366 -10.53 -3.33 -15.45
C ALA A 366 -9.47 -2.23 -15.36
N VAL A 367 -8.99 -1.79 -16.51
CA VAL A 367 -8.09 -0.65 -16.66
C VAL A 367 -8.90 0.60 -17.00
N LEU A 368 -8.63 1.70 -16.32
CA LEU A 368 -9.26 3.02 -16.51
C LEU A 368 -8.27 3.99 -17.14
N ASN A 369 -7.00 3.94 -16.72
CA ASN A 369 -5.88 4.67 -17.32
C ASN A 369 -4.81 3.67 -17.75
N GLN A 370 -4.42 3.73 -19.02
CA GLN A 370 -3.41 2.84 -19.60
C GLN A 370 -2.29 3.65 -20.24
N ALA A 371 -1.09 3.08 -20.26
CA ALA A 371 0.03 3.67 -20.97
C ALA A 371 -0.33 3.86 -22.46
N PRO A 372 0.18 4.90 -23.14
CA PRO A 372 -0.03 5.08 -24.55
C PRO A 372 0.40 3.81 -25.32
N VAL A 373 -0.53 3.23 -26.08
CA VAL A 373 -0.18 2.15 -27.00
C VAL A 373 0.69 2.77 -28.09
N ALA A 374 1.92 2.29 -28.25
CA ALA A 374 2.79 2.73 -29.33
C ALA A 374 2.03 2.55 -30.66
N ALA A 375 1.90 3.61 -31.45
CA ALA A 375 1.27 3.51 -32.76
C ALA A 375 2.08 2.54 -33.62
N GLU A 376 1.44 1.46 -34.10
CA GLU A 376 2.02 0.50 -35.05
C GLU A 376 2.41 1.14 -36.38
#